data_AF-A0A3S4ZQ07-F1
#
_entry.id   AF-A0A3S4ZQ07-F1
#
_cell.length_a   1.000
_cell.length_b   1.000
_cell.length_c   1.000
_cell.angle_alpha   90.00
_cell.angle_beta   90.00
_cell.angle_gamma   90.00
#
_symmetry.space_group_name_H-M   'P 1'
#
loop_
_entity.id
_entity.type
_entity.pdbx_description
1 polymer ?
#
loop_
_entity_poly.entity_id
_entity_poly.type
_entity_poly.pdbx_seq_one_letter_code
_entity_poly.pdbx_strand_id
1 'polypeptide(L)'
;MRYHYDKPDHYTSMYGRTYICDHPVYSHCTLYKIGEKGLAVIQQRYIPETKSTYWTEIDPWLVDALYLHEGFKKFFDDRAGECKDGSYPTTSIRQIMWALKMKPLKRERWETCFDRRNI
;
A
#
# COMPACT_ATOMS: atom_id res chain seq x y z
N MET A 1 2.14 -4.77 -9.34
CA MET A 1 3.13 -3.69 -9.20
C MET A 1 4.41 -4.32 -8.71
N ARG A 2 5.52 -3.98 -9.35
CA ARG A 2 6.84 -4.55 -9.04
C ARG A 2 7.73 -3.48 -8.43
N TYR A 3 8.73 -3.88 -7.65
CA TYR A 3 9.70 -2.99 -7.02
C TYR A 3 11.08 -3.65 -6.97
N HIS A 4 12.14 -2.84 -6.84
CA HIS A 4 13.54 -3.30 -6.78
C HIS A 4 13.93 -3.96 -5.45
N TYR A 5 12.95 -4.17 -4.55
CA TYR A 5 13.21 -4.66 -3.21
C TYR A 5 13.23 -6.19 -3.23
N ASP A 6 14.39 -6.77 -2.97
CA ASP A 6 14.54 -8.22 -2.85
C ASP A 6 13.90 -8.70 -1.54
N LYS A 7 13.27 -9.87 -1.60
CA LYS A 7 12.66 -10.49 -0.43
C LYS A 7 13.78 -10.91 0.53
N PRO A 8 13.83 -10.37 1.76
CA PRO A 8 14.81 -10.81 2.76
C PRO A 8 14.47 -12.23 3.26
N ASP A 9 15.50 -12.96 3.70
CA ASP A 9 15.35 -14.32 4.26
C ASP A 9 14.50 -14.33 5.53
N HIS A 10 14.56 -13.24 6.30
CA HIS A 10 13.76 -13.03 7.50
C HIS A 10 13.03 -11.70 7.39
N TYR A 11 11.71 -11.71 7.59
CA TYR A 11 10.90 -10.51 7.66
C TYR A 11 9.82 -10.65 8.73
N THR A 12 9.35 -9.50 9.20
CA THR A 12 8.18 -9.36 10.06
C THR A 12 7.16 -8.43 9.39
N SER A 13 5.93 -8.45 9.89
CA SER A 13 4.86 -7.55 9.48
C SER A 13 4.15 -7.02 10.74
N MET A 14 4.92 -6.55 11.71
CA MET A 14 4.40 -6.15 13.02
C MET A 14 3.66 -4.82 12.97
N TYR A 15 4.04 -3.92 12.06
CA TYR A 15 3.54 -2.54 12.06
C TYR A 15 2.28 -2.32 11.21
N GLY A 16 1.90 -3.31 10.42
CA GLY A 16 0.70 -3.29 9.60
C GLY A 16 -0.04 -4.61 9.70
N ARG A 17 -1.37 -4.56 9.54
CA ARG A 17 -2.22 -5.75 9.57
C ARG A 17 -3.04 -5.86 8.31
N THR A 18 -3.36 -7.09 7.90
CA THR A 18 -4.39 -7.31 6.89
C THR A 18 -5.72 -6.81 7.43
N TYR A 19 -6.36 -5.93 6.66
CA TYR A 19 -7.66 -5.36 6.97
C TYR A 19 -8.63 -5.70 5.85
N ILE A 20 -9.81 -6.19 6.25
CA ILE A 20 -10.90 -6.51 5.35
C ILE A 20 -11.88 -5.35 5.42
N CYS A 21 -12.17 -4.74 4.28
CA CYS A 21 -13.15 -3.67 4.16
C CYS A 21 -14.05 -3.91 2.96
N ASP A 22 -15.25 -3.34 3.02
CA ASP A 22 -16.23 -3.39 1.94
C ASP A 22 -16.03 -2.21 0.97
N HIS A 23 -14.84 -2.12 0.38
CA HIS A 23 -14.54 -1.07 -0.60
C HIS A 23 -14.95 -1.55 -2.00
N PRO A 24 -15.58 -0.71 -2.85
CA PRO A 24 -16.10 -1.13 -4.18
C PRO A 24 -15.04 -1.59 -5.19
N VAL A 25 -13.75 -1.56 -4.83
CA VAL A 25 -12.61 -1.82 -5.73
C VAL A 25 -11.67 -2.89 -5.19
N TYR A 26 -11.67 -3.13 -3.87
CA TYR A 26 -10.80 -4.09 -3.22
C TYR A 26 -11.45 -4.55 -1.91
N SER A 27 -11.17 -5.78 -1.48
CA SER A 27 -11.71 -6.30 -0.21
C SER A 27 -10.64 -6.46 0.86
N HIS A 28 -9.36 -6.46 0.45
CA HIS A 28 -8.21 -6.66 1.33
C HIS A 28 -7.17 -5.55 1.13
N CYS A 29 -6.64 -5.03 2.24
CA CYS A 29 -5.53 -4.09 2.23
C CYS A 29 -4.62 -4.28 3.45
N THR A 30 -3.45 -3.67 3.41
CA THR A 30 -2.59 -3.54 4.60
C THR A 30 -2.93 -2.23 5.29
N LEU A 31 -3.39 -2.30 6.53
CA LEU A 31 -3.72 -1.13 7.34
C LEU A 31 -2.58 -0.81 8.30
N TYR A 32 -2.03 0.40 8.20
CA TYR A 32 -1.22 1.01 9.25
C TYR A 32 -2.13 1.86 10.14
N LYS A 33 -2.00 1.73 11.47
CA LYS A 33 -2.76 2.53 12.44
C LYS A 33 -1.80 3.21 13.41
N ILE A 34 -1.97 4.51 13.64
CA ILE A 34 -1.27 5.26 14.69
C ILE A 34 -2.30 6.12 15.43
N GLY A 35 -2.55 5.80 16.70
CA GLY A 35 -3.67 6.36 17.45
C GLY A 35 -5.01 5.97 16.82
N GLU A 36 -5.89 6.95 16.58
CA GLU A 36 -7.18 6.75 15.90
C GLU A 36 -7.11 6.85 14.38
N LYS A 37 -6.01 7.39 13.84
CA LYS A 37 -5.81 7.52 12.40
C LYS A 37 -5.30 6.22 11.81
N GLY A 38 -5.76 5.90 10.61
CA GLY A 38 -5.27 4.78 9.82
C GLY A 38 -5.06 5.14 8.36
N LEU A 39 -4.24 4.34 7.70
CA LEU A 39 -3.94 4.45 6.29
C LEU A 39 -3.95 3.06 5.67
N ALA A 40 -4.91 2.83 4.77
CA ALA A 40 -5.02 1.59 3.99
C ALA A 40 -4.06 1.65 2.81
N VAL A 41 -3.26 0.59 2.65
CA VAL A 41 -2.26 0.46 1.60
C VAL A 41 -2.57 -0.74 0.75
N ILE A 42 -2.67 -0.50 -0.56
CA ILE A 42 -3.00 -1.52 -1.54
C ILE A 42 -1.93 -1.66 -2.62
N GLN A 43 -1.83 -2.84 -3.19
CA GLN A 43 -0.99 -3.20 -4.30
C GLN A 43 -1.85 -3.79 -5.40
N GLN A 44 -1.64 -3.34 -6.63
CA GLN A 44 -2.24 -3.97 -7.79
C GLN A 44 -1.45 -5.23 -8.16
N ARG A 45 -2.13 -6.34 -8.39
CA ARG A 45 -1.57 -7.58 -8.94
C ARG A 45 -2.17 -7.86 -10.32
N TYR A 46 -1.41 -8.56 -11.15
CA TYR A 46 -1.80 -8.96 -12.50
C TYR A 46 -1.88 -10.48 -12.57
N ILE A 47 -2.95 -10.99 -13.15
CA ILE A 47 -3.21 -12.42 -13.38
C ILE A 47 -2.93 -12.69 -14.86
N PRO A 48 -1.81 -13.35 -15.22
CA PRO A 48 -1.46 -13.59 -16.62
C PRO A 48 -2.49 -14.42 -17.39
N GLU A 49 -3.15 -15.35 -16.71
CA GLU A 49 -4.08 -16.33 -17.30
C GLU A 49 -5.33 -15.64 -17.84
N THR A 50 -5.90 -14.74 -17.04
CA THR A 50 -7.14 -14.00 -17.36
C THR A 50 -6.86 -12.61 -17.93
N LYS A 51 -5.60 -12.17 -17.93
CA LYS A 51 -5.15 -10.81 -18.25
C LYS A 51 -5.88 -9.72 -17.45
N SER A 52 -6.32 -10.05 -16.23
CA SER A 52 -7.01 -9.13 -15.34
C SER A 52 -6.09 -8.60 -14.25
N THR A 53 -6.49 -7.49 -13.63
CA THR A 53 -5.80 -6.94 -12.47
C THR A 53 -6.75 -6.78 -11.31
N TYR A 54 -6.23 -6.92 -10.10
CA TYR A 54 -6.98 -6.70 -8.87
C TYR A 54 -6.11 -5.99 -7.84
N TRP A 55 -6.75 -5.39 -6.85
CA TRP A 55 -6.08 -4.69 -5.74
C TRP A 55 -6.18 -5.54 -4.48
N THR A 56 -5.08 -5.62 -3.74
CA THR A 56 -4.95 -6.45 -2.54
C THR A 56 -3.94 -5.81 -1.60
N GLU A 57 -3.71 -6.42 -0.43
CA GLU A 57 -2.66 -6.08 0.52
C GLU A 57 -1.25 -6.09 -0.11
N ILE A 58 -0.33 -5.36 0.52
CA ILE A 58 1.06 -5.36 0.09
C ILE A 58 1.77 -6.64 0.56
N ASP A 59 2.88 -6.95 -0.09
CA ASP A 59 3.71 -8.08 0.33
C ASP A 59 4.22 -7.92 1.78
N PRO A 60 4.13 -8.96 2.62
CA PRO A 60 4.42 -8.87 4.05
C PRO A 60 5.79 -8.30 4.42
N TRP A 61 6.83 -8.58 3.64
CA TRP A 61 8.19 -8.09 3.90
C TRP A 61 8.37 -6.59 3.66
N LEU A 62 7.44 -5.95 2.92
CA LEU A 62 7.45 -4.50 2.76
C LEU A 62 6.78 -3.79 3.93
N VAL A 63 5.97 -4.49 4.73
CA VAL A 63 5.15 -3.84 5.77
C VAL A 63 6.02 -3.06 6.75
N ASP A 64 6.98 -3.74 7.35
CA ASP A 64 7.86 -3.13 8.33
C ASP A 64 8.89 -2.21 7.67
N ALA A 65 9.37 -2.55 6.47
CA ALA A 65 10.31 -1.73 5.71
C ALA A 65 9.75 -0.34 5.38
N LEU A 66 8.45 -0.26 5.05
CA LEU A 66 7.78 1.02 4.82
C LEU A 66 7.59 1.77 6.12
N TYR A 67 7.09 1.11 7.16
CA TYR A 67 6.80 1.78 8.43
C TYR A 67 8.05 2.38 9.08
N LEU A 68 9.16 1.66 9.05
CA LEU A 68 10.43 2.05 9.66
C LEU A 68 11.20 3.11 8.84
N HIS A 69 10.74 3.45 7.63
CA HIS A 69 11.39 4.45 6.80
C HIS A 69 11.23 5.86 7.40
N GLU A 70 12.30 6.66 7.42
CA GLU A 70 12.32 8.00 8.02
C GLU A 70 11.19 8.93 7.53
N GLY A 71 10.87 8.88 6.23
CA GLY A 71 9.80 9.67 5.63
C GLY A 71 8.37 9.14 5.86
N PHE A 72 8.21 7.92 6.40
CA PHE A 72 6.89 7.29 6.51
C PHE A 72 5.98 8.04 7.47
N LYS A 73 6.51 8.48 8.62
CA LYS A 73 5.69 9.19 9.62
C LYS A 73 5.06 10.45 9.04
N LYS A 74 5.86 11.27 8.36
CA LYS A 74 5.36 12.48 7.67
C LYS A 74 4.29 12.14 6.64
N PHE A 75 4.58 11.16 5.78
CA PHE A 75 3.64 10.70 4.77
C PHE A 75 2.33 10.17 5.36
N PHE A 76 2.42 9.43 6.46
CA PHE A 76 1.28 8.92 7.20
C PHE A 76 0.46 10.07 7.76
N ASP A 77 1.07 11.04 8.44
CA ASP A 77 0.34 12.15 9.05
C ASP A 77 -0.39 13.03 8.00
N ASP A 78 0.19 13.17 6.80
CA ASP A 78 -0.41 13.90 5.68
C ASP A 78 -1.61 13.19 5.04
N ARG A 79 -1.70 11.85 5.14
CA ARG A 79 -2.67 11.03 4.37
C ARG A 79 -3.61 10.20 5.21
N ALA A 80 -3.21 9.84 6.42
CA ALA A 80 -4.00 9.04 7.33
C ALA A 80 -5.17 9.87 7.85
N GLY A 81 -6.24 9.16 8.17
CA GLY A 81 -7.46 9.75 8.69
C GLY A 81 -8.20 8.76 9.53
N GLU A 82 -9.26 9.23 10.16
CA GLU A 82 -10.16 8.38 10.92
C GLU A 82 -10.94 7.46 9.99
N CYS A 83 -11.37 6.32 10.55
CA CYS A 83 -12.24 5.38 9.84
C CYS A 83 -13.58 6.06 9.54
N LYS A 84 -13.99 6.09 8.28
CA LYS A 84 -15.33 6.54 7.85
C LYS A 84 -16.03 5.36 7.22
N ASP A 85 -17.18 4.98 7.76
CA ASP A 85 -18.01 3.89 7.24
C ASP A 85 -17.25 2.56 7.06
N GLY A 86 -16.35 2.23 7.99
CA GLY A 86 -15.53 1.02 7.92
C GLY A 86 -14.38 1.08 6.90
N SER A 87 -14.10 2.26 6.32
CA SER A 87 -13.02 2.47 5.37
C SER A 87 -12.04 3.54 5.87
N TYR A 88 -10.75 3.27 5.73
CA TYR A 88 -9.68 4.24 5.96
C TYR A 88 -9.26 4.91 4.65
N PRO A 89 -8.66 6.12 4.70
CA PRO A 89 -8.00 6.69 3.53
C PRO A 89 -7.06 5.68 2.88
N THR A 90 -7.14 5.56 1.56
CA THR A 90 -6.44 4.53 0.81
C THR A 90 -5.33 5.13 -0.05
N THR A 91 -4.17 4.45 -0.10
CA THR A 91 -3.08 4.81 -1.00
C THR A 91 -2.49 3.55 -1.63
N SER A 92 -1.93 3.69 -2.84
CA SER A 92 -1.19 2.59 -3.45
C SER A 92 0.25 2.53 -2.96
N ILE A 93 0.83 1.33 -2.93
CA ILE A 93 2.25 1.13 -2.62
C ILE A 93 3.16 2.01 -3.49
N ARG A 94 2.81 2.27 -4.76
CA ARG A 94 3.56 3.17 -5.65
C ARG A 94 3.71 4.57 -5.10
N GLN A 95 2.61 5.11 -4.58
CA GLN A 95 2.58 6.49 -4.11
C GLN A 95 3.40 6.64 -2.84
N ILE A 96 3.38 5.63 -1.96
CA ILE A 96 4.26 5.57 -0.79
C ILE A 96 5.72 5.50 -1.25
N MET A 97 6.07 4.51 -2.07
CA MET A 97 7.44 4.31 -2.52
C MET A 97 8.00 5.58 -3.18
N TRP A 98 7.21 6.24 -4.03
CA TRP A 98 7.62 7.49 -4.65
C TRP A 98 7.85 8.62 -3.63
N ALA A 99 6.94 8.80 -2.66
CA ALA A 99 7.09 9.82 -1.63
C ALA A 99 8.27 9.54 -0.68
N LEU A 100 8.56 8.27 -0.42
CA LEU A 100 9.72 7.83 0.37
C LEU A 100 11.02 7.79 -0.44
N LYS A 101 10.99 8.18 -1.72
CA LYS A 101 12.14 8.07 -2.66
C LYS A 101 12.69 6.64 -2.80
N MET A 102 11.88 5.62 -2.48
CA MET A 102 12.16 4.23 -2.76
C MET A 102 11.82 3.96 -4.23
N LYS A 103 12.77 3.55 -5.07
CA LYS A 103 12.52 3.40 -6.52
C LYS A 103 11.54 2.23 -6.80
N PRO A 104 10.28 2.46 -7.22
CA PRO A 104 9.45 1.38 -7.74
C PRO A 104 9.96 0.98 -9.13
N LEU A 105 9.69 -0.26 -9.57
CA LEU A 105 10.06 -0.67 -10.93
C LEU A 105 9.30 0.15 -11.97
N LYS A 106 9.85 0.19 -13.19
CA LYS A 106 9.22 0.86 -14.34
C LYS A 106 7.79 0.33 -14.50
N ARG A 107 6.85 1.26 -14.66
CA ARG A 107 5.41 0.98 -14.80
C ARG A 107 5.17 0.16 -16.07
N GLU A 108 4.45 -0.94 -15.93
CA GLU A 108 4.00 -1.76 -17.06
C GLU A 108 2.66 -1.27 -17.61
N ARG A 109 2.30 -1.69 -18.83
CA ARG A 109 1.06 -1.26 -19.51
C ARG A 109 -0.21 -1.63 -18.74
N TRP A 110 -0.17 -2.71 -17.97
CA TRP A 110 -1.30 -3.19 -17.17
C TRP A 110 -1.43 -2.50 -15.80
N GLU A 111 -0.42 -1.73 -15.36
CA GLU A 111 -0.49 -1.03 -14.08
C GLU A 111 -1.37 0.22 -14.19
N THR A 112 -2.42 0.27 -13.38
CA THR A 112 -3.37 1.39 -13.29
C THR A 112 -3.07 2.27 -12.07
N CYS A 113 -3.55 3.52 -12.12
CA CYS A 113 -3.48 4.42 -10.97
C CYS A 113 -4.78 4.32 -10.17
N PHE A 114 -4.68 4.06 -8.86
CA PHE A 114 -5.86 3.97 -8.00
C PHE A 114 -6.50 5.34 -7.73
N ASP A 115 -5.67 6.35 -7.42
CA ASP A 115 -6.14 7.71 -7.17
C ASP A 115 -5.06 8.72 -7.60
N ARG A 116 -5.48 9.82 -8.21
CA ARG A 116 -4.62 10.95 -8.59
C ARG A 116 -5.01 12.15 -7.72
N ARG A 117 -4.46 12.23 -6.51
CA ARG A 117 -4.28 13.55 -5.90
C ARG A 117 -3.11 14.23 -6.60
N ASN A 118 -3.23 15.54 -6.85
CA ASN A 118 -2.09 16.35 -7.25
C ASN A 118 -1.06 16.25 -6.11
N ILE A 119 0.05 15.55 -6.39
CA ILE A 119 1.21 15.43 -5.51
C ILE A 119 2.25 16.42 -6.00
#